data_AF-A0A0B5GSF7-F1
#
_entry.id   AF-A0A0B5GSF7-F1
#
_cell.length_a   1.000
_cell.length_b   1.000
_cell.length_c   1.000
_cell.angle_alpha   90.00
_cell.angle_beta   90.00
_cell.angle_gamma   90.00
#
_symmetry.space_group_name_H-M   'P 1'
#
loop_
_entity.id
_entity.type
_entity.pdbx_description
1 polymer ?
#
loop_
_entity_poly.entity_id
_entity_poly.type
_entity_poly.pdbx_seq_one_letter_code
_entity_poly.pdbx_strand_id
1 'polypeptide(L)'
;METSLLGHDDEDCGIEVFDERGNRHVISVEWDGTIDQHATQDYPNERANRTEEEQRILSQVQERAKYAAQQEFPEEDILEPMWDPEHIKRGIEALKAYQLDDFHREFRDYYKALQDPAKYASDPRESVVVESARIYKAFTITPDNRIDEIDDVALSYECQDGSDGSAGRVREMDDSLIVCAMPALDIGADFDYEDEFHKLVITHLIAQIRDIYLHMGEEPPEEYKVQGVGKLNIHGDGIGET
;
A
#
# COMPACT_ATOMS: atom_id res chain seq x y z
N MET A 1 10.27 -16.10 0.70
CA MET A 1 11.69 -16.20 0.32
C MET A 1 12.55 -16.25 1.57
N GLU A 2 13.65 -16.99 1.55
CA GLU A 2 14.59 -17.05 2.69
C GLU A 2 15.54 -15.85 2.64
N THR A 3 15.84 -15.27 3.81
CA THR A 3 16.70 -14.10 3.94
C THR A 3 17.73 -14.23 5.06
N SER A 4 18.89 -13.59 4.90
CA SER A 4 19.90 -13.47 5.96
C SER A 4 20.64 -12.13 5.90
N LEU A 5 20.99 -11.57 7.07
CA LEU A 5 21.83 -10.38 7.18
C LEU A 5 23.30 -10.77 6.99
N LEU A 6 23.98 -10.13 6.04
CA LEU A 6 25.40 -10.36 5.75
C LEU A 6 26.31 -9.41 6.53
N GLY A 7 25.81 -8.23 6.89
CA GLY A 7 26.52 -7.17 7.60
C GLY A 7 25.83 -5.83 7.39
N HIS A 8 26.30 -4.81 8.11
CA HIS A 8 25.85 -3.44 7.96
C HIS A 8 26.98 -2.47 8.38
N ASP A 9 26.90 -1.23 7.95
CA ASP A 9 27.73 -0.14 8.46
C ASP A 9 26.87 1.09 8.83
N ASP A 10 27.39 2.30 8.66
CA ASP A 10 26.68 3.54 8.98
C ASP A 10 25.81 4.04 7.81
N GLU A 11 25.97 3.48 6.60
CA GLU A 11 25.29 3.91 5.37
C GLU A 11 24.28 2.88 4.88
N ASP A 12 24.58 1.58 5.00
CA ASP A 12 23.71 0.52 4.49
C ASP A 12 23.77 -0.81 5.26
N CYS A 13 22.92 -1.75 4.83
CA CYS A 13 23.04 -3.16 5.18
C CYS A 13 22.97 -4.08 3.96
N GLY A 14 23.70 -5.20 4.04
CA GLY A 14 23.67 -6.26 3.05
C GLY A 14 22.71 -7.38 3.42
N ILE A 15 21.70 -7.62 2.59
CA ILE A 15 20.74 -8.72 2.73
C ILE A 15 20.96 -9.77 1.64
N GLU A 16 21.10 -11.02 2.05
CA GLU A 16 21.01 -12.17 1.15
C GLU A 16 19.55 -12.60 1.03
N VAL A 17 19.09 -12.85 -0.20
CA VAL A 17 17.75 -13.35 -0.49
C VAL A 17 17.85 -14.53 -1.45
N PHE A 18 17.10 -15.59 -1.17
CA PHE A 18 16.87 -16.67 -2.13
C PHE A 18 15.48 -16.53 -2.76
N ASP A 19 15.45 -16.39 -4.09
CA ASP A 19 14.20 -16.22 -4.83
C ASP A 19 13.36 -17.51 -4.85
N GLU A 20 12.18 -17.45 -5.47
CA GLU A 20 11.27 -18.60 -5.60
C GLU A 20 11.84 -19.78 -6.42
N ARG A 21 12.92 -19.56 -7.18
CA ARG A 21 13.65 -20.58 -7.94
C ARG A 21 14.88 -21.11 -7.19
N GLY A 22 15.16 -20.57 -6.00
CA GLY A 22 16.32 -20.90 -5.18
C GLY A 22 17.62 -20.24 -5.66
N ASN A 23 17.53 -19.23 -6.55
CA ASN A 23 18.70 -18.46 -6.97
C ASN A 23 19.06 -17.44 -5.90
N ARG A 24 20.36 -17.20 -5.76
CA ARG A 24 20.91 -16.36 -4.70
C ARG A 24 21.06 -14.92 -5.17
N HIS A 25 20.61 -14.00 -4.33
CA HIS A 25 20.75 -12.56 -4.51
C HIS A 25 21.44 -11.94 -3.30
N VAL A 26 22.27 -10.93 -3.55
CA VAL A 26 22.82 -10.06 -2.51
C VAL A 26 22.40 -8.64 -2.83
N ILE A 27 21.70 -8.02 -1.89
CA ILE A 27 21.11 -6.71 -2.01
C ILE A 27 21.74 -5.80 -0.95
N SER A 28 22.23 -4.64 -1.34
CA SER A 28 22.57 -3.56 -0.39
C SER A 28 21.38 -2.63 -0.28
N VAL A 29 20.93 -2.38 0.95
CA VAL A 29 19.77 -1.53 1.27
C VAL A 29 20.25 -0.40 2.16
N GLU A 30 20.17 0.83 1.65
CA GLU A 30 20.44 2.05 2.41
C GLU A 30 19.33 2.30 3.44
N TRP A 31 19.61 3.13 4.45
CA TRP A 31 18.67 3.41 5.54
C TRP A 31 17.42 4.18 5.13
N ASP A 32 17.38 4.73 3.92
CA ASP A 32 16.20 5.37 3.30
C ASP A 32 15.43 4.42 2.36
N GLY A 33 15.81 3.13 2.32
CA GLY A 33 15.20 2.12 1.46
C GLY A 33 15.75 2.07 0.04
N THR A 34 16.68 2.94 -0.33
CA THR A 34 17.34 2.90 -1.65
C THR A 34 18.15 1.61 -1.80
N ILE A 35 18.12 1.02 -2.99
CA ILE A 35 18.93 -0.16 -3.33
C ILE A 35 20.21 0.31 -4.04
N ASP A 36 21.34 0.35 -3.34
CA ASP A 36 22.65 0.69 -3.94
C ASP A 36 23.11 -0.41 -4.91
N GLN A 37 23.01 -1.68 -4.48
CA GLN A 37 23.50 -2.82 -5.25
C GLN A 37 22.54 -4.01 -5.23
N HIS A 38 22.43 -4.67 -6.38
CA HIS A 38 21.74 -5.95 -6.54
C HIS A 38 22.64 -6.88 -7.36
N ALA A 39 23.24 -7.87 -6.69
CA ALA A 39 24.13 -8.86 -7.31
C ALA A 39 23.49 -10.25 -7.38
N THR A 40 23.48 -10.84 -8.57
CA THR A 40 23.09 -12.23 -8.85
C THR A 40 23.90 -12.75 -10.06
N GLN A 41 24.02 -14.08 -10.20
CA GLN A 41 24.66 -14.71 -11.36
C GLN A 41 23.64 -15.42 -12.27
N ASP A 42 22.39 -15.49 -11.84
CA ASP A 42 21.37 -16.35 -12.46
C ASP A 42 20.46 -15.58 -13.44
N TYR A 43 20.55 -14.24 -13.45
CA TYR A 43 19.73 -13.37 -14.29
C TYR A 43 20.56 -12.29 -15.01
N PRO A 44 20.08 -11.76 -16.15
CA PRO A 44 20.74 -10.63 -16.82
C PRO A 44 20.82 -9.37 -15.94
N ASN A 45 21.99 -8.72 -15.93
CA ASN A 45 22.20 -7.47 -15.18
C ASN A 45 21.43 -6.29 -15.77
N GLU A 46 21.32 -6.20 -17.09
CA GLU A 46 20.61 -5.11 -17.76
C GLU A 46 19.13 -5.44 -17.89
N ARG A 47 18.25 -4.54 -17.44
CA ARG A 47 16.79 -4.71 -17.51
C ARG A 47 16.30 -5.03 -18.93
N ALA A 48 16.89 -4.42 -19.96
CA ALA A 48 16.50 -4.65 -21.36
C ALA A 48 16.74 -6.09 -21.85
N ASN A 49 17.56 -6.87 -21.14
CA ASN A 49 17.85 -8.27 -21.47
C ASN A 49 17.03 -9.26 -20.63
N ARG A 50 16.19 -8.76 -19.71
CA ARG A 50 15.33 -9.59 -18.84
C ARG A 50 13.98 -9.82 -19.50
N THR A 51 13.42 -11.00 -19.30
CA THR A 51 12.00 -11.26 -19.51
C THR A 51 11.15 -10.56 -18.45
N GLU A 52 9.85 -10.39 -18.71
CA GLU A 52 8.90 -9.84 -17.72
C GLU A 52 8.92 -10.62 -16.41
N GLU A 53 8.98 -11.94 -16.51
CA GLU A 53 9.02 -12.85 -15.37
C GLU A 53 10.32 -12.70 -14.56
N GLU A 54 11.47 -12.59 -15.21
CA GLU A 54 12.73 -12.32 -14.51
C GLU A 54 12.71 -10.94 -13.84
N GLN A 55 12.17 -9.93 -14.52
CA GLN A 55 12.03 -8.61 -13.92
C GLN A 55 11.09 -8.62 -12.71
N ARG A 56 9.98 -9.35 -12.77
CA ARG A 56 9.07 -9.56 -11.63
C ARG A 56 9.81 -10.17 -10.45
N ILE A 57 10.57 -11.25 -10.66
CA ILE A 57 11.34 -11.91 -9.60
C ILE A 57 12.35 -10.93 -8.97
N LEU A 58 13.11 -10.20 -9.79
CA LEU A 58 14.11 -9.26 -9.26
C LEU A 58 13.46 -8.11 -8.46
N SER A 59 12.31 -7.62 -8.89
CA SER A 59 11.54 -6.62 -8.13
C SER A 59 11.08 -7.19 -6.78
N GLN A 60 10.49 -8.39 -6.76
CA GLN A 60 10.06 -9.04 -5.51
C GLN A 60 11.23 -9.29 -4.55
N VAL A 61 12.39 -9.69 -5.07
CA VAL A 61 13.62 -9.87 -4.28
C VAL A 61 14.06 -8.56 -3.61
N GLN A 62 13.99 -7.42 -4.32
CA GLN A 62 14.33 -6.12 -3.75
C GLN A 62 13.38 -5.74 -2.61
N GLU A 63 12.08 -5.86 -2.84
CA GLU A 63 11.07 -5.53 -1.83
C GLU A 63 11.15 -6.44 -0.61
N ARG A 64 11.44 -7.73 -0.83
CA ARG A 64 11.68 -8.67 0.26
C ARG A 64 12.95 -8.34 1.05
N ALA A 65 14.00 -7.86 0.38
CA ALA A 65 15.24 -7.44 1.04
C ALA A 65 15.02 -6.22 1.93
N LYS A 66 14.32 -5.19 1.43
CA LYS A 66 13.93 -4.01 2.22
C LYS A 66 13.13 -4.41 3.46
N TYR A 67 12.15 -5.30 3.29
CA TYR A 67 11.37 -5.80 4.41
C TYR A 67 12.21 -6.56 5.45
N ALA A 68 13.15 -7.42 5.02
CA ALA A 68 14.10 -8.05 5.94
C ALA A 68 14.96 -7.01 6.67
N ALA A 69 15.47 -6.02 5.95
CA ALA A 69 16.30 -4.97 6.54
C ALA A 69 15.54 -4.18 7.61
N GLN A 70 14.30 -3.76 7.33
CA GLN A 70 13.44 -3.08 8.31
C GLN A 70 13.17 -3.93 9.56
N GLN A 71 13.04 -5.25 9.41
CA GLN A 71 12.84 -6.15 10.55
C GLN A 71 14.09 -6.26 11.45
N GLU A 72 15.28 -6.22 10.86
CA GLU A 72 16.55 -6.23 11.60
C GLU A 72 16.85 -4.84 12.22
N PHE A 73 16.45 -3.76 11.54
CA PHE A 73 16.70 -2.37 11.92
C PHE A 73 15.40 -1.55 11.99
N PRO A 74 14.56 -1.76 13.03
CA PRO A 74 13.22 -1.17 13.10
C PRO A 74 13.18 0.35 13.32
N GLU A 75 14.31 0.98 13.65
CA GLU A 75 14.41 2.43 13.89
C GLU A 75 14.80 3.22 12.62
N GLU A 76 15.21 2.52 11.55
CA GLU A 76 15.61 3.12 10.28
C GLU A 76 14.39 3.28 9.34
N ASP A 77 14.45 4.25 8.44
CA ASP A 77 13.34 4.63 7.52
C ASP A 77 13.44 3.88 6.18
N ILE A 78 13.52 2.54 6.25
CA ILE A 78 13.76 1.68 5.08
C ILE A 78 12.47 1.45 4.29
N LEU A 79 11.36 1.26 5.00
CA LEU A 79 10.04 1.11 4.40
C LEU A 79 9.21 2.36 4.65
N GLU A 80 8.65 2.91 3.58
CA GLU A 80 7.54 3.83 3.70
C GLU A 80 6.43 3.20 4.58
N PRO A 81 5.80 3.95 5.51
CA PRO A 81 4.93 3.37 6.53
C PRO A 81 3.80 2.48 5.99
N MET A 82 3.18 2.85 4.87
CA MET A 82 2.11 2.06 4.28
C MET A 82 2.62 0.78 3.58
N TRP A 83 3.92 0.55 3.45
CA TRP A 83 4.52 -0.70 2.99
C TRP A 83 5.02 -1.59 4.14
N ASP A 84 4.89 -1.14 5.39
CA ASP A 84 5.08 -1.95 6.58
C ASP A 84 3.73 -2.58 7.05
N PRO A 85 3.60 -3.92 7.01
CA PRO A 85 2.48 -4.64 7.58
C PRO A 85 2.19 -4.30 9.04
N GLU A 86 3.21 -4.04 9.87
CA GLU A 86 3.02 -3.77 11.29
C GLU A 86 2.39 -2.39 11.52
N HIS A 87 2.84 -1.37 10.80
CA HIS A 87 2.17 -0.07 10.77
C HIS A 87 0.70 -0.15 10.38
N ILE A 88 0.37 -0.90 9.32
CA ILE A 88 -1.04 -1.09 8.91
C ILE A 88 -1.83 -1.83 10.00
N LYS A 89 -1.25 -2.83 10.68
CA LYS A 89 -1.91 -3.52 11.80
C LYS A 89 -2.24 -2.55 12.93
N ARG A 90 -1.34 -1.63 13.28
CA ARG A 90 -1.62 -0.58 14.27
C ARG A 90 -2.81 0.28 13.86
N GLY A 91 -2.92 0.63 12.57
CA GLY A 91 -4.09 1.31 12.01
C GLY A 91 -5.39 0.51 12.12
N ILE A 92 -5.35 -0.80 11.84
CA ILE A 92 -6.49 -1.71 12.00
C ILE A 92 -6.92 -1.80 13.47
N GLU A 93 -5.98 -1.91 14.40
CA GLU A 93 -6.27 -1.92 15.84
C GLU A 93 -6.93 -0.62 16.29
N ALA A 94 -6.41 0.52 15.83
CA ALA A 94 -6.98 1.83 16.11
C ALA A 94 -8.43 1.94 15.61
N LEU A 95 -8.71 1.48 14.38
CA LEU A 95 -10.07 1.46 13.82
C LEU A 95 -11.01 0.50 14.56
N LYS A 96 -10.52 -0.67 15.03
CA LYS A 96 -11.32 -1.61 15.81
C LYS A 96 -11.68 -1.06 17.19
N ALA A 97 -10.80 -0.26 17.79
CA ALA A 97 -11.01 0.39 19.08
C ALA A 97 -11.81 1.70 18.99
N TYR A 98 -11.99 2.24 17.77
CA TYR A 98 -12.70 3.49 17.54
C TYR A 98 -14.22 3.35 17.74
N GLN A 99 -14.87 4.38 18.28
CA GLN A 99 -16.31 4.35 18.52
C GLN A 99 -17.07 4.33 17.18
N LEU A 100 -17.99 3.38 17.02
CA LEU A 100 -18.71 3.20 15.75
C LEU A 100 -19.53 4.41 15.34
N ASP A 101 -20.18 5.09 16.29
CA ASP A 101 -20.94 6.31 16.00
C ASP A 101 -20.05 7.44 15.45
N ASP A 102 -18.82 7.55 15.98
CA ASP A 102 -17.84 8.52 15.47
C ASP A 102 -17.34 8.07 14.10
N PHE A 103 -17.01 6.79 13.91
CA PHE A 103 -16.65 6.25 12.59
C PHE A 103 -17.72 6.56 11.53
N HIS A 104 -18.99 6.27 11.82
CA HIS A 104 -20.12 6.50 10.91
C HIS A 104 -20.37 7.98 10.59
N ARG A 105 -19.89 8.88 11.44
CA ARG A 105 -19.92 10.31 11.17
C ARG A 105 -18.75 10.73 10.31
N GLU A 106 -17.53 10.40 10.72
CA GLU A 106 -16.29 10.89 10.12
C GLU A 106 -15.97 10.23 8.77
N PHE A 107 -16.45 9.01 8.50
CA PHE A 107 -16.19 8.26 7.26
C PHE A 107 -17.36 8.29 6.26
N ARG A 108 -18.40 9.08 6.52
CA ARG A 108 -19.60 9.11 5.67
C ARG A 108 -19.37 9.77 4.33
N ASP A 109 -18.49 10.77 4.28
CA ASP A 109 -18.06 11.42 3.04
C ASP A 109 -17.27 10.43 2.16
N TYR A 110 -16.38 9.65 2.76
CA TYR A 110 -15.59 8.64 2.08
C TYR A 110 -16.48 7.57 1.44
N TYR A 111 -17.44 7.01 2.18
CA TYR A 111 -18.41 6.06 1.64
C TYR A 111 -19.14 6.60 0.40
N LYS A 112 -19.64 7.85 0.48
CA LYS A 112 -20.36 8.48 -0.63
C LYS A 112 -19.44 8.78 -1.82
N ALA A 113 -18.19 9.16 -1.56
CA ALA A 113 -17.20 9.40 -2.60
C ALA A 113 -16.80 8.10 -3.33
N LEU A 114 -16.76 6.96 -2.63
CA LEU A 114 -16.53 5.66 -3.26
C LEU A 114 -17.67 5.30 -4.23
N GLN A 115 -18.92 5.63 -3.92
CA GLN A 115 -20.05 5.36 -4.82
C GLN A 115 -20.13 6.32 -6.01
N ASP A 116 -19.70 7.56 -5.83
CA ASP A 116 -19.93 8.65 -6.77
C ASP A 116 -18.82 9.71 -6.69
N PRO A 117 -17.59 9.37 -7.10
CA PRO A 117 -16.43 10.26 -6.93
C PRO A 117 -16.55 11.56 -7.71
N ALA A 118 -17.23 11.54 -8.87
CA ALA A 118 -17.42 12.71 -9.70
C ALA A 118 -18.23 13.83 -8.99
N LYS A 119 -19.01 13.50 -7.95
CA LYS A 119 -19.68 14.50 -7.11
C LYS A 119 -18.74 15.24 -6.16
N TYR A 120 -17.60 14.63 -5.84
CA TYR A 120 -16.57 15.15 -4.94
C TYR A 120 -15.36 15.74 -5.69
N ALA A 121 -15.33 15.62 -7.02
CA ALA A 121 -14.34 16.22 -7.88
C ALA A 121 -14.41 17.76 -7.89
N SER A 122 -13.27 18.39 -8.16
CA SER A 122 -13.19 19.85 -8.36
C SER A 122 -13.69 20.26 -9.75
N ASP A 123 -13.60 19.34 -10.72
CA ASP A 123 -13.98 19.53 -12.12
C ASP A 123 -15.46 19.20 -12.36
N PRO A 124 -16.04 19.67 -13.49
CA PRO A 124 -17.40 19.31 -13.88
C PRO A 124 -17.60 17.79 -13.91
N ARG A 125 -18.74 17.35 -13.41
CA ARG A 125 -19.02 15.92 -13.19
C ARG A 125 -18.90 15.08 -14.46
N GLU A 126 -19.31 15.65 -15.59
CA GLU A 126 -19.22 15.04 -16.91
C GLU A 126 -17.80 14.93 -17.47
N SER A 127 -16.82 15.66 -16.96
CA SER A 127 -15.42 15.54 -17.41
C SER A 127 -14.64 14.48 -16.65
N VAL A 128 -15.13 13.99 -15.51
CA VAL A 128 -14.40 13.02 -14.66
C VAL A 128 -14.50 11.61 -15.23
N VAL A 129 -13.36 10.94 -15.40
CA VAL A 129 -13.30 9.50 -15.68
C VAL A 129 -13.39 8.74 -14.35
N VAL A 130 -14.59 8.25 -14.03
CA VAL A 130 -14.87 7.60 -12.73
C VAL A 130 -14.00 6.36 -12.48
N GLU A 131 -13.65 5.60 -13.52
CA GLU A 131 -12.87 4.36 -13.39
C GLU A 131 -11.40 4.61 -13.00
N SER A 132 -10.84 5.78 -13.34
CA SER A 132 -9.49 6.18 -12.92
C SER A 132 -9.47 6.80 -11.53
N ALA A 133 -10.63 7.13 -10.96
CA ALA A 133 -10.70 7.78 -9.66
C ALA A 133 -10.07 6.93 -8.56
N ARG A 134 -9.26 7.58 -7.74
CA ARG A 134 -8.69 7.07 -6.49
C ARG A 134 -9.19 7.96 -5.36
N ILE A 135 -9.88 7.36 -4.40
CA ILE A 135 -10.53 8.04 -3.30
C ILE A 135 -9.73 7.71 -2.04
N TYR A 136 -9.29 8.76 -1.37
CA TYR A 136 -8.42 8.70 -0.21
C TYR A 136 -9.19 9.14 1.03
N LYS A 137 -9.07 8.35 2.10
CA LYS A 137 -9.40 8.75 3.46
C LYS A 137 -8.21 8.40 4.33
N ALA A 138 -7.73 9.37 5.10
CA ALA A 138 -6.56 9.17 5.94
C ALA A 138 -6.86 9.56 7.38
N PHE A 139 -6.09 8.98 8.29
CA PHE A 139 -6.13 9.31 9.71
C PHE A 139 -4.77 9.04 10.34
N THR A 140 -4.43 9.77 11.40
CA THR A 140 -3.21 9.54 12.17
C THR A 140 -3.47 8.65 13.37
N ILE A 141 -2.46 7.88 13.78
CA ILE A 141 -2.50 7.06 14.98
C ILE A 141 -1.45 7.51 16.00
N THR A 142 -1.85 7.51 17.26
CA THR A 142 -0.94 7.69 18.41
C THR A 142 -0.06 6.46 18.63
N PRO A 143 1.02 6.57 19.44
CA PRO A 143 1.83 5.42 19.84
C PRO A 143 1.03 4.29 20.53
N ASP A 144 -0.09 4.62 21.18
CA ASP A 144 -0.98 3.65 21.85
C ASP A 144 -2.07 3.08 20.90
N ASN A 145 -1.86 3.18 19.58
CA ASN A 145 -2.78 2.71 18.54
C ASN A 145 -4.20 3.27 18.69
N ARG A 146 -4.31 4.58 18.94
CA ARG A 146 -5.58 5.32 18.92
C ARG A 146 -5.59 6.30 17.78
N ILE A 147 -6.73 6.42 17.09
CA ILE A 147 -6.94 7.48 16.11
C ILE A 147 -6.85 8.85 16.81
N ASP A 148 -6.08 9.77 16.23
CA ASP A 148 -5.90 11.14 16.72
C ASP A 148 -6.62 12.15 15.80
N GLU A 149 -6.15 12.28 14.55
CA GLU A 149 -6.75 13.14 13.54
C GLU A 149 -7.35 12.29 12.41
N ILE A 150 -8.47 12.73 11.84
CA ILE A 150 -9.07 12.15 10.63
C ILE A 150 -9.14 13.25 9.58
N ASP A 151 -8.58 12.98 8.41
CA ASP A 151 -8.57 13.93 7.30
C ASP A 151 -9.90 13.88 6.52
N ASP A 152 -10.22 14.98 5.83
CA ASP A 152 -11.31 15.02 4.86
C ASP A 152 -11.02 14.09 3.68
N VAL A 153 -12.06 13.64 2.97
CA VAL A 153 -11.87 12.85 1.75
C VAL A 153 -11.09 13.64 0.69
N ALA A 154 -10.13 12.99 0.05
CA ALA A 154 -9.40 13.51 -1.09
C ALA A 154 -9.52 12.56 -2.30
N LEU A 155 -9.31 13.09 -3.51
CA LEU A 155 -9.43 12.35 -4.75
C LEU A 155 -8.32 12.72 -5.74
N SER A 156 -7.89 11.74 -6.52
CA SER A 156 -7.23 11.95 -7.81
C SER A 156 -8.00 11.19 -8.90
N TYR A 157 -8.01 11.72 -10.11
CA TYR A 157 -8.72 11.14 -11.25
C TYR A 157 -8.18 11.71 -12.56
N GLU A 158 -8.46 11.02 -13.67
CA GLU A 158 -8.25 11.57 -15.01
C GLU A 158 -9.53 12.27 -15.50
N CYS A 159 -9.35 13.31 -16.31
CA CYS A 159 -10.40 13.97 -17.05
C CYS A 159 -10.52 13.41 -18.47
N GLN A 160 -11.69 13.54 -19.10
CA GLN A 160 -11.95 13.06 -20.46
C GLN A 160 -11.05 13.69 -21.54
N ASP A 161 -10.47 14.86 -21.26
CA ASP A 161 -9.51 15.52 -22.13
C ASP A 161 -8.07 15.03 -21.95
N GLY A 162 -7.85 14.07 -21.05
CA GLY A 162 -6.55 13.48 -20.73
C GLY A 162 -5.74 14.25 -19.69
N SER A 163 -6.29 15.29 -19.07
CA SER A 163 -5.64 15.98 -17.94
C SER A 163 -5.90 15.28 -16.61
N ASP A 164 -5.00 15.46 -15.64
CA ASP A 164 -5.20 14.97 -14.27
C ASP A 164 -5.98 15.99 -13.45
N GLY A 165 -6.95 15.49 -12.68
CA GLY A 165 -7.73 16.25 -11.71
C GLY A 165 -7.51 15.76 -10.28
N SER A 166 -7.77 16.64 -9.32
CA SER A 166 -7.72 16.31 -7.90
C SER A 166 -8.68 17.15 -7.08
N ALA A 167 -9.06 16.62 -5.92
CA ALA A 167 -9.89 17.32 -4.94
C ALA A 167 -9.43 16.98 -3.52
N GLY A 168 -9.58 17.92 -2.59
CA GLY A 168 -9.10 17.77 -1.22
C GLY A 168 -7.57 17.86 -1.10
N ARG A 169 -7.04 17.55 0.08
CA ARG A 169 -5.60 17.54 0.36
C ARG A 169 -5.20 16.16 0.84
N VAL A 170 -4.20 15.56 0.20
CA VAL A 170 -3.52 14.38 0.72
C VAL A 170 -2.38 14.86 1.62
N ARG A 171 -2.33 14.34 2.85
CA ARG A 171 -1.25 14.63 3.79
C ARG A 171 0.05 13.99 3.29
N GLU A 172 1.18 14.63 3.59
CA GLU A 172 2.49 14.01 3.38
C GLU A 172 2.59 12.76 4.28
N MET A 173 3.22 11.69 3.77
CA MET A 173 3.36 10.45 4.51
C MET A 173 4.24 10.65 5.74
N ASP A 174 3.82 10.08 6.87
CA ASP A 174 4.60 10.01 8.10
C ASP A 174 4.26 8.72 8.87
N ASP A 175 5.04 8.40 9.91
CA ASP A 175 4.96 7.16 10.70
C ASP A 175 3.69 7.02 11.55
N SER A 176 2.82 8.02 11.51
CA SER A 176 1.50 7.98 12.16
C SER A 176 0.36 7.86 11.15
N LEU A 177 0.59 8.15 9.87
CA LEU A 177 -0.47 8.23 8.87
C LEU A 177 -0.91 6.86 8.38
N ILE A 178 -2.21 6.61 8.43
CA ILE A 178 -2.86 5.46 7.79
C ILE A 178 -3.70 5.96 6.63
N VAL A 179 -3.51 5.36 5.45
CA VAL A 179 -4.20 5.77 4.22
C VAL A 179 -5.09 4.63 3.71
N CYS A 180 -6.38 4.91 3.58
CA CYS A 180 -7.34 4.10 2.85
C CYS A 180 -7.49 4.68 1.44
N ALA A 181 -6.93 4.00 0.45
CA ALA A 181 -7.01 4.39 -0.95
C ALA A 181 -7.78 3.30 -1.73
N MET A 182 -8.98 3.63 -2.19
CA MET A 182 -9.84 2.70 -2.93
C MET A 182 -10.31 3.33 -4.24
N PRO A 183 -10.57 2.52 -5.28
CA PRO A 183 -11.22 3.02 -6.48
C PRO A 183 -12.70 3.29 -6.21
N ALA A 184 -13.40 3.83 -7.21
CA ALA A 184 -14.86 3.85 -7.19
C ALA A 184 -15.41 2.41 -7.00
N LEU A 185 -16.42 2.25 -6.16
CA LEU A 185 -17.04 0.97 -5.84
C LEU A 185 -18.51 0.98 -6.24
N ASP A 186 -18.94 -0.10 -6.89
CA ASP A 186 -20.36 -0.40 -7.08
C ASP A 186 -20.94 -0.99 -5.79
N ILE A 187 -21.34 -0.10 -4.88
CA ILE A 187 -21.98 -0.47 -3.63
C ILE A 187 -23.49 -0.59 -3.88
N GLY A 188 -23.98 -1.82 -3.88
CA GLY A 188 -25.39 -2.15 -4.13
C GLY A 188 -26.38 -1.45 -3.19
N ALA A 189 -27.61 -1.29 -3.66
CA ALA A 189 -28.67 -0.57 -2.93
C ALA A 189 -29.05 -1.20 -1.58
N ASP A 190 -28.79 -2.50 -1.40
CA ASP A 190 -29.07 -3.25 -0.17
C ASP A 190 -27.92 -3.19 0.85
N PHE A 191 -26.83 -2.48 0.54
CA PHE A 191 -25.68 -2.35 1.46
C PHE A 191 -26.05 -1.50 2.67
N ASP A 192 -25.88 -2.07 3.86
CA ASP A 192 -26.12 -1.37 5.12
C ASP A 192 -24.85 -0.63 5.54
N TYR A 193 -24.87 0.70 5.42
CA TYR A 193 -23.75 1.54 5.79
C TYR A 193 -23.30 1.34 7.25
N GLU A 194 -24.23 1.25 8.19
CA GLU A 194 -23.91 1.20 9.63
C GLU A 194 -23.37 -0.17 10.04
N ASP A 195 -23.80 -1.25 9.36
CA ASP A 195 -23.37 -2.60 9.69
C ASP A 195 -22.16 -3.09 8.86
N GLU A 196 -21.94 -2.56 7.66
CA GLU A 196 -20.99 -3.12 6.69
C GLU A 196 -19.80 -2.22 6.38
N PHE A 197 -19.93 -0.89 6.44
CA PHE A 197 -18.85 -0.01 5.95
C PHE A 197 -17.58 -0.07 6.79
N HIS A 198 -17.71 -0.15 8.12
CA HIS A 198 -16.56 -0.32 9.02
C HIS A 198 -15.79 -1.61 8.71
N LYS A 199 -16.52 -2.71 8.45
CA LYS A 199 -15.95 -3.99 8.06
C LYS A 199 -15.25 -3.91 6.70
N LEU A 200 -15.82 -3.16 5.75
CA LEU A 200 -15.23 -2.95 4.43
C LEU A 200 -13.89 -2.22 4.54
N VAL A 201 -13.80 -1.13 5.32
CA VAL A 201 -12.55 -0.38 5.52
C VAL A 201 -11.50 -1.23 6.22
N ILE A 202 -11.87 -2.01 7.24
CA ILE A 202 -10.94 -2.95 7.89
C ILE A 202 -10.47 -4.03 6.91
N THR A 203 -11.39 -4.61 6.13
CA THR A 203 -11.05 -5.65 5.13
C THR A 203 -10.11 -5.10 4.08
N HIS A 204 -10.28 -3.84 3.65
CA HIS A 204 -9.37 -3.17 2.74
C HIS A 204 -7.95 -3.06 3.31
N LEU A 205 -7.78 -2.63 4.57
CA LEU A 205 -6.45 -2.57 5.20
C LEU A 205 -5.81 -3.96 5.38
N ILE A 206 -6.60 -4.97 5.72
CA ILE A 206 -6.13 -6.38 5.77
C ILE A 206 -5.68 -6.84 4.37
N ALA A 207 -6.43 -6.47 3.31
CA ALA A 207 -6.05 -6.76 1.93
C ALA A 207 -4.79 -5.97 1.50
N GLN A 208 -4.53 -4.78 2.05
CA GLN A 208 -3.26 -4.10 1.80
C GLN A 208 -2.07 -4.90 2.36
N ILE A 209 -2.20 -5.48 3.56
CA ILE A 209 -1.17 -6.36 4.14
C ILE A 209 -0.96 -7.59 3.26
N ARG A 210 -2.05 -8.23 2.80
CA ARG A 210 -1.99 -9.33 1.82
C ARG A 210 -1.14 -8.96 0.61
N ASP A 211 -1.41 -7.79 0.05
CA ASP A 211 -0.78 -7.35 -1.18
C ASP A 211 0.70 -7.01 -0.99
N ILE A 212 1.12 -6.56 0.21
CA ILE A 212 2.55 -6.39 0.55
C ILE A 212 3.27 -7.74 0.49
N TYR A 213 2.71 -8.82 1.05
CA TYR A 213 3.31 -10.15 0.95
C TYR A 213 3.42 -10.64 -0.49
N LEU A 214 2.36 -10.46 -1.29
CA LEU A 214 2.37 -10.81 -2.71
C LEU A 214 3.39 -9.98 -3.50
N HIS A 215 3.56 -8.71 -3.13
CA HIS A 215 4.56 -7.81 -3.69
C HIS A 215 6.00 -8.25 -3.39
N MET A 216 6.22 -8.96 -2.29
CA MET A 216 7.48 -9.62 -1.94
C MET A 216 7.62 -11.02 -2.53
N GLY A 217 6.65 -11.51 -3.32
CA GLY A 217 6.64 -12.88 -3.82
C GLY A 217 6.45 -13.93 -2.73
N GLU A 218 5.77 -13.58 -1.64
CA GLU A 218 5.46 -14.47 -0.53
C GLU A 218 3.98 -14.79 -0.46
N GLU A 219 3.68 -15.98 0.08
CA GLU A 219 2.31 -16.34 0.43
C GLU A 219 1.93 -15.58 1.71
N PRO A 220 0.87 -14.74 1.68
CA PRO A 220 0.42 -14.03 2.86
C PRO A 220 0.00 -14.99 3.99
N PRO A 221 0.17 -14.62 5.27
CA PRO A 221 -0.41 -15.38 6.38
C PRO A 221 -1.92 -15.53 6.25
N GLU A 222 -2.47 -16.65 6.75
CA GLU A 222 -3.87 -17.05 6.52
C GLU A 222 -4.89 -15.98 6.94
N GLU A 223 -4.61 -15.23 8.01
CA GLU A 223 -5.47 -14.15 8.50
C GLU A 223 -5.59 -12.95 7.55
N TYR A 224 -4.63 -12.78 6.62
CA TYR A 224 -4.64 -11.72 5.61
C TYR A 224 -5.16 -12.20 4.25
N LYS A 225 -5.52 -13.48 4.07
CA LYS A 225 -6.06 -14.02 2.81
C LYS A 225 -7.53 -13.66 2.57
N VAL A 226 -7.85 -12.39 2.72
CA VAL A 226 -9.19 -11.85 2.49
C VAL A 226 -9.40 -11.53 1.00
N GLN A 227 -10.66 -11.52 0.59
CA GLN A 227 -11.08 -11.02 -0.73
C GLN A 227 -11.44 -9.54 -0.61
N GLY A 228 -11.08 -8.75 -1.63
CA GLY A 228 -11.33 -7.31 -1.66
C GLY A 228 -10.17 -6.50 -2.21
N VAL A 229 -10.41 -5.20 -2.37
CA VAL A 229 -9.43 -4.22 -2.81
C VAL A 229 -8.38 -4.04 -1.70
N GLY A 230 -7.10 -4.25 -2.01
CA GLY A 230 -6.00 -3.95 -1.12
C GLY A 230 -5.19 -2.77 -1.65
N LYS A 231 -3.90 -2.98 -1.92
CA LYS A 231 -3.06 -1.94 -2.53
C LYS A 231 -3.40 -1.76 -4.00
N LEU A 232 -3.19 -0.55 -4.48
CA LEU A 232 -3.31 -0.20 -5.89
C LEU A 232 -1.89 -0.12 -6.46
N ASN A 233 -1.67 -0.65 -7.66
CA ASN A 233 -0.39 -0.63 -8.37
C ASN A 233 0.70 -1.51 -7.74
N ILE A 234 0.39 -2.77 -7.41
CA ILE A 234 1.41 -3.77 -7.03
C ILE A 234 2.05 -4.38 -8.28
N HIS A 235 3.35 -4.71 -8.23
CA HIS A 235 4.03 -5.40 -9.32
C HIS A 235 3.26 -6.65 -9.78
N GLY A 236 2.92 -6.68 -11.09
CA GLY A 236 2.17 -7.78 -11.70
C GLY A 236 0.64 -7.64 -11.66
N ASP A 237 0.06 -6.54 -11.14
CA ASP A 237 -1.38 -6.26 -11.24
C ASP A 237 -1.80 -5.67 -12.61
N GLY A 238 -0.82 -5.29 -13.44
CA GLY A 238 -1.04 -4.71 -14.77
C GLY A 238 -1.62 -3.28 -14.75
N ILE A 239 -1.69 -2.62 -13.59
CA ILE A 239 -2.27 -1.28 -13.41
C ILE A 239 -1.18 -0.24 -13.07
N GLY A 240 0.04 -0.69 -12.71
CA GLY A 240 1.17 0.19 -12.35
C GLY A 240 2.38 0.23 -13.29
N GLU A 241 2.35 -0.40 -14.47
CA GLU A 241 3.44 -0.28 -15.44
C GLU A 241 3.31 0.99 -16.28
N THR A 242 3.74 2.12 -15.71
CA THR A 242 4.12 3.32 -16.48
C THR A 242 5.62 3.55 -16.37
#